data_AF-A0A9N8HLT2-F1
#
_entry.id   AF-A0A9N8HLT2-F1
#
_cell.length_a   1.000
_cell.length_b   1.000
_cell.length_c   1.000
_cell.angle_alpha   90.00
_cell.angle_beta   90.00
_cell.angle_gamma   90.00
#
_symmetry.space_group_name_H-M   'P 1'
#
loop_
_entity.id
_entity.type
_entity.pdbx_description
1 polymer ?
#
loop_
_entity_poly.entity_id
_entity_poly.type
_entity_poly.pdbx_seq_one_letter_code
_entity_poly.pdbx_strand_id
1 'polypeptide(L)'
;MRINTSQVFSKWLLDKSFYPYNELRATRYSFECRYVLLEAGEVQHPSFRSLKCVAVSSFDPPSLEQLIMSGNAKPMTPDMSCILDSLESWGYFHNIEWYSIVLDMVATMFEEDKPTSKEKMYKQCIYWRVREKAHETYEYESLRHDAVLTYWSDWFDRTYPIVKVSFRVMTLMSEDFVSDIITYVQTRGIVPYPSNMDGPDSITSSED
;
A
#
# COMPACT_ATOMS: atom_id res chain seq x y z
N MET A 1 3.04 -9.34 -25.20
CA MET A 1 2.94 -7.91 -24.80
C MET A 1 2.21 -7.87 -23.46
N ARG A 2 2.91 -7.61 -22.34
CA ARG A 2 2.26 -7.48 -21.03
C ARG A 2 1.58 -6.11 -21.00
N ILE A 3 0.25 -6.10 -20.98
CA ILE A 3 -0.53 -4.87 -20.84
C ILE A 3 -0.31 -4.38 -19.42
N ASN A 4 0.12 -3.12 -19.25
CA ASN A 4 0.18 -2.48 -17.94
C ASN A 4 -1.27 -2.22 -17.50
N THR A 5 -1.81 -3.16 -16.73
CA THR A 5 -3.20 -3.17 -16.27
C THR A 5 -3.56 -1.91 -15.50
N SER A 6 -2.62 -1.32 -14.77
CA SER A 6 -2.81 -0.06 -14.03
C SER A 6 -3.02 1.14 -14.97
N GLN A 7 -2.24 1.25 -16.06
CA GLN A 7 -2.39 2.36 -17.03
C GLN A 7 -3.67 2.26 -17.86
N VAL A 8 -4.05 1.03 -18.25
CA VAL A 8 -5.33 0.79 -18.95
C VAL A 8 -6.51 1.12 -18.05
N PHE A 9 -6.39 0.82 -16.76
CA PHE A 9 -7.40 1.10 -15.76
C PHE A 9 -7.59 2.61 -15.50
N SER A 10 -6.51 3.37 -15.31
CA SER A 10 -6.59 4.83 -15.17
C SER A 10 -7.21 5.49 -16.40
N LYS A 11 -6.85 5.04 -17.60
CA LYS A 11 -7.44 5.54 -18.84
C LYS A 11 -8.94 5.25 -18.93
N TRP A 12 -9.38 4.10 -18.43
CA TRP A 12 -10.80 3.72 -18.42
C TRP A 12 -11.62 4.54 -17.40
N LEU A 13 -11.10 4.79 -16.19
CA LEU A 13 -11.77 5.64 -15.19
C LEU A 13 -12.13 7.03 -15.75
N LEU A 14 -11.33 7.52 -16.69
CA LEU A 14 -11.52 8.82 -17.36
C LEU A 14 -12.59 8.79 -18.46
N ASP A 15 -12.80 7.65 -19.12
CA ASP A 15 -13.71 7.54 -20.27
C ASP A 15 -15.18 7.42 -19.82
N LYS A 16 -15.46 6.80 -18.65
CA LYS A 16 -16.79 6.59 -18.01
C LYS A 16 -17.91 6.06 -18.94
N SER A 17 -17.61 5.75 -20.19
CA SER A 17 -18.57 5.49 -21.25
C SER A 17 -19.08 4.05 -21.27
N PHE A 18 -18.42 3.13 -20.55
CA PHE A 18 -18.83 1.74 -20.47
C PHE A 18 -18.18 1.01 -19.28
N TYR A 19 -18.92 0.09 -18.61
CA TYR A 19 -18.42 -0.74 -17.51
C TYR A 19 -17.82 -2.06 -18.03
N PRO A 20 -16.53 -2.34 -17.81
CA PRO A 20 -15.80 -3.25 -18.68
C PRO A 20 -15.80 -4.69 -18.23
N TYR A 21 -16.58 -5.05 -17.21
CA TYR A 21 -16.48 -6.37 -16.61
C TYR A 21 -16.64 -7.49 -17.64
N ASN A 22 -17.40 -7.25 -18.72
CA ASN A 22 -17.66 -8.24 -19.74
C ASN A 22 -17.33 -7.89 -21.20
N GLU A 23 -16.94 -6.68 -21.61
CA GLU A 23 -16.68 -6.44 -23.07
C GLU A 23 -15.21 -6.32 -23.45
N LEU A 24 -14.35 -5.85 -22.55
CA LEU A 24 -12.91 -5.79 -22.82
C LEU A 24 -12.26 -7.14 -22.47
N ARG A 25 -11.69 -7.81 -23.48
CA ARG A 25 -10.98 -9.09 -23.27
C ARG A 25 -9.85 -8.98 -22.24
N ALA A 26 -9.28 -7.78 -22.08
CA ALA A 26 -8.25 -7.44 -21.10
C ALA A 26 -8.77 -7.28 -19.66
N THR A 27 -10.06 -7.08 -19.44
CA THR A 27 -10.68 -7.03 -18.10
C THR A 27 -11.31 -8.37 -17.71
N ARG A 28 -11.73 -9.20 -18.69
CA ARG A 28 -12.34 -10.52 -18.46
C ARG A 28 -11.46 -11.56 -17.74
N TYR A 29 -10.13 -11.45 -17.81
CA TYR A 29 -9.21 -12.51 -17.32
C TYR A 29 -8.15 -12.02 -16.33
N SER A 30 -8.06 -10.72 -16.05
CA SER A 30 -7.00 -10.17 -15.18
C SER A 30 -7.42 -8.97 -14.35
N PHE A 31 -8.62 -8.44 -14.52
CA PHE A 31 -9.13 -7.36 -13.69
C PHE A 31 -10.15 -7.90 -12.69
N GLU A 32 -9.63 -8.51 -11.61
CA GLU A 32 -10.42 -8.87 -10.43
C GLU A 32 -10.41 -7.67 -9.47
N CYS A 33 -11.38 -6.78 -9.63
CA CYS A 33 -11.60 -5.70 -8.67
C CYS A 33 -12.23 -6.32 -7.42
N ARG A 34 -11.47 -6.41 -6.32
CA ARG A 34 -11.97 -6.96 -5.05
C ARG A 34 -12.63 -5.91 -4.17
N TYR A 35 -12.22 -4.66 -4.33
CA TYR A 35 -12.68 -3.55 -3.51
C TYR A 35 -13.03 -2.32 -4.35
N VAL A 36 -14.05 -1.60 -3.90
CA VAL A 36 -14.40 -0.27 -4.39
C VAL A 36 -14.28 0.75 -3.27
N LEU A 37 -13.83 1.95 -3.62
CA LEU A 37 -13.95 3.12 -2.76
C LEU A 37 -15.30 3.78 -3.02
N LEU A 38 -16.11 3.87 -1.98
CA LEU A 38 -17.38 4.58 -1.98
C LEU A 38 -17.20 5.96 -1.35
N GLU A 39 -17.85 6.94 -1.95
CA GLU A 39 -18.01 8.26 -1.34
C GLU A 39 -19.25 8.24 -0.45
N ALA A 40 -19.07 8.28 0.88
CA ALA A 40 -20.15 8.34 1.84
C ALA A 40 -20.30 9.77 2.39
N GLY A 41 -21.46 10.40 2.14
CA GLY A 41 -21.84 11.68 2.75
C GLY A 41 -22.63 12.61 1.82
N GLU A 42 -23.45 13.49 2.40
CA GLU A 42 -24.01 14.63 1.66
C GLU A 42 -22.91 15.66 1.37
N VAL A 43 -22.96 16.20 0.15
CA VAL A 43 -22.04 17.16 -0.50
C VAL A 43 -21.91 18.52 0.24
N GLN A 44 -22.36 18.63 1.49
CA GLN A 44 -22.47 19.91 2.19
C GLN A 44 -21.10 20.53 2.56
N HIS A 45 -20.01 19.74 2.61
CA HIS A 45 -18.67 20.29 2.74
C HIS A 45 -17.61 19.48 1.98
N PRO A 46 -16.85 20.08 1.05
CA PRO A 46 -15.78 19.40 0.29
C PRO A 46 -14.68 18.79 1.17
N SER A 47 -14.53 19.29 2.41
CA SER A 47 -13.49 18.92 3.37
C SER A 47 -13.80 17.67 4.21
N PHE A 48 -15.00 17.08 4.11
CA PHE A 48 -15.41 15.91 4.91
C PHE A 48 -15.99 14.79 4.05
N ARG A 49 -15.35 14.49 2.92
CA ARG A 49 -15.66 13.28 2.15
C ARG A 49 -15.21 12.06 2.96
N SER A 50 -16.15 11.26 3.47
CA SER A 50 -15.79 9.98 4.09
C SER A 50 -15.69 8.92 2.99
N LEU A 51 -14.47 8.58 2.60
CA LEU A 51 -14.24 7.47 1.70
C LEU A 51 -14.31 6.16 2.49
N LYS A 52 -15.02 5.17 1.95
CA LYS A 52 -15.11 3.82 2.53
C LYS A 52 -14.67 2.80 1.49
N CYS A 53 -13.68 1.97 1.84
CA CYS A 53 -13.40 0.78 1.06
C CYS A 53 -14.42 -0.30 1.41
N VAL A 54 -15.06 -0.87 0.39
CA VAL A 54 -16.05 -1.92 0.54
C VAL A 54 -15.73 -3.02 -0.46
N ALA A 55 -15.81 -4.27 0.00
CA ALA A 55 -15.64 -5.42 -0.86
C ALA A 55 -16.72 -5.44 -1.94
N VAL A 56 -16.32 -5.71 -3.19
CA VAL A 56 -17.21 -5.83 -4.35
C VAL A 56 -18.30 -6.88 -4.14
N SER A 57 -18.00 -7.94 -3.37
CA SER A 57 -18.96 -8.97 -2.95
C SER A 57 -20.13 -8.45 -2.11
N SER A 58 -20.07 -7.21 -1.61
CA SER A 58 -21.14 -6.58 -0.84
C SER A 58 -22.26 -6.03 -1.73
N PHE A 59 -22.08 -6.05 -3.06
CA PHE A 59 -23.02 -5.52 -4.04
C PHE A 59 -23.51 -6.61 -4.98
N ASP A 60 -24.77 -6.53 -5.40
CA ASP A 60 -25.18 -7.23 -6.61
C ASP A 60 -24.49 -6.57 -7.84
N PRO A 61 -24.13 -7.35 -8.88
CA PRO A 61 -23.38 -6.81 -10.01
C PRO A 61 -24.05 -5.60 -10.71
N PRO A 62 -25.37 -5.58 -10.94
CA PRO A 62 -26.06 -4.41 -11.50
C PRO A 62 -25.93 -3.13 -10.65
N SER A 63 -26.13 -3.22 -9.33
CA SER A 63 -25.99 -2.07 -8.43
C SER A 63 -24.57 -1.52 -8.42
N LEU A 64 -23.57 -2.42 -8.40
CA LEU A 64 -22.16 -2.02 -8.42
C LEU A 64 -21.80 -1.29 -9.71
N GLU A 65 -22.24 -1.82 -10.86
CA GLU A 65 -22.05 -1.21 -12.16
C GLU A 65 -22.69 0.18 -12.20
N GLN A 66 -23.91 0.34 -11.69
CA GLN A 66 -24.58 1.63 -11.61
C GLN A 66 -23.82 2.62 -10.72
N LEU A 67 -23.31 2.19 -9.56
CA LEU A 67 -22.52 3.04 -8.66
C LEU A 67 -21.23 3.50 -9.32
N ILE A 68 -20.57 2.63 -10.08
CA ILE A 68 -19.32 2.96 -10.78
C ILE A 68 -19.59 3.91 -11.95
N MET A 69 -20.61 3.64 -12.77
CA MET A 69 -20.99 4.52 -13.89
C MET A 69 -21.45 5.90 -13.42
N SER A 70 -22.16 5.97 -12.28
CA SER A 70 -22.55 7.25 -11.67
C SER A 70 -21.40 7.98 -10.99
N GLY A 71 -20.23 7.35 -10.85
CA GLY A 71 -19.06 7.92 -10.19
C GLY A 71 -19.10 7.88 -8.66
N ASN A 72 -20.13 7.24 -8.08
CA ASN A 72 -20.31 7.08 -6.63
C ASN A 72 -19.45 5.96 -6.04
N ALA A 73 -18.98 5.04 -6.89
CA ALA A 73 -18.00 4.03 -6.55
C ALA A 73 -16.81 4.10 -7.50
N LYS A 74 -15.60 3.94 -6.97
CA LYS A 74 -14.38 3.88 -7.76
C LYS A 74 -13.68 2.55 -7.52
N PRO A 75 -13.49 1.70 -8.56
CA PRO A 75 -12.78 0.44 -8.41
C PRO A 75 -11.32 0.67 -8.03
N MET A 76 -10.76 -0.21 -7.20
CA MET A 76 -9.37 -0.10 -6.79
C MET A 76 -8.45 -0.77 -7.81
N THR A 77 -7.19 -0.31 -7.89
CA THR A 77 -6.19 -0.98 -8.72
C THR A 77 -5.82 -2.35 -8.12
N PRO A 78 -5.29 -3.30 -8.92
CA PRO A 78 -4.82 -4.57 -8.39
C PRO A 78 -3.73 -4.43 -7.32
N ASP A 79 -2.81 -3.47 -7.47
CA ASP A 79 -1.74 -3.25 -6.50
C ASP A 79 -2.28 -2.72 -5.16
N MET A 80 -3.27 -1.82 -5.19
CA MET A 80 -3.95 -1.34 -3.98
C MET A 80 -4.73 -2.45 -3.30
N SER A 81 -5.43 -3.28 -4.09
CA SER A 81 -6.18 -4.43 -3.56
C SER A 81 -5.25 -5.44 -2.87
N CYS A 82 -4.07 -5.70 -3.44
CA CYS A 82 -3.06 -6.57 -2.82
C CYS A 82 -2.55 -6.05 -1.46
N ILE A 83 -2.39 -4.73 -1.31
CA ILE A 83 -1.99 -4.12 -0.04
C ILE A 83 -3.10 -4.32 0.98
N LEU A 84 -4.35 -4.00 0.62
CA LEU A 84 -5.50 -4.15 1.52
C LEU A 84 -5.75 -5.60 1.91
N ASP A 85 -5.66 -6.55 0.96
CA ASP A 85 -5.77 -7.99 1.26
C ASP A 85 -4.70 -8.44 2.27
N SER A 86 -3.46 -7.95 2.10
CA SER A 86 -2.36 -8.26 3.02
C SER A 86 -2.61 -7.66 4.41
N LEU A 87 -3.20 -6.47 4.49
CA LEU A 87 -3.52 -5.85 5.77
C LEU A 87 -4.75 -6.52 6.41
N GLU A 88 -5.82 -6.81 5.68
CA GLU A 88 -7.00 -7.45 6.26
C GLU A 88 -6.69 -8.86 6.77
N SER A 89 -5.92 -9.65 6.01
CA SER A 89 -5.57 -11.03 6.40
C SER A 89 -4.49 -11.13 7.48
N TRP A 90 -3.65 -10.10 7.63
CA TRP A 90 -2.50 -10.13 8.54
C TRP A 90 -2.34 -8.83 9.33
N GLY A 91 -2.21 -7.68 8.66
CA GLY A 91 -1.93 -6.39 9.30
C GLY A 91 -2.96 -5.93 10.35
N TYR A 92 -4.26 -6.17 10.13
CA TYR A 92 -5.36 -5.77 11.02
C TYR A 92 -5.23 -6.42 12.40
N PHE A 93 -4.79 -7.69 12.44
CA PHE A 93 -4.54 -8.40 13.69
C PHE A 93 -3.30 -7.90 14.43
N HIS A 94 -2.42 -7.15 13.76
CA HIS A 94 -1.20 -6.59 14.35
C HIS A 94 -1.41 -5.15 14.79
N ASN A 95 -2.05 -4.34 13.94
CA ASN A 95 -2.35 -2.95 14.23
C ASN A 95 -3.58 -2.46 13.43
N ILE A 96 -4.70 -2.24 14.14
CA ILE A 96 -5.96 -1.74 13.57
C ILE A 96 -5.81 -0.30 13.06
N GLU A 97 -5.06 0.55 13.78
CA GLU A 97 -4.82 1.94 13.40
C GLU A 97 -4.01 2.01 12.09
N TRP A 98 -3.02 1.14 11.93
CA TRP A 98 -2.26 1.03 10.68
C TRP A 98 -3.17 0.70 9.48
N TYR A 99 -4.10 -0.25 9.66
CA TYR A 99 -5.08 -0.57 8.62
C TYR A 99 -5.94 0.65 8.24
N SER A 100 -6.49 1.36 9.22
CA SER A 100 -7.29 2.56 8.98
C SER A 100 -6.50 3.65 8.26
N ILE A 101 -5.25 3.88 8.64
CA ILE A 101 -4.42 4.91 8.03
C ILE A 101 -4.01 4.53 6.60
N VAL A 102 -3.62 3.28 6.36
CA VAL A 102 -3.31 2.84 5.00
C VAL A 102 -4.54 2.93 4.11
N LEU A 103 -5.72 2.60 4.64
CA LEU A 103 -6.97 2.76 3.92
C LEU A 103 -7.21 4.22 3.50
N ASP A 104 -7.06 5.16 4.42
CA ASP A 104 -7.19 6.60 4.11
C ASP A 104 -6.12 7.06 3.11
N MET A 105 -4.87 6.62 3.26
CA MET A 105 -3.78 6.95 2.34
C MET A 105 -4.05 6.43 0.93
N VAL A 106 -4.51 5.19 0.78
CA VAL A 106 -4.87 4.61 -0.51
C VAL A 106 -6.04 5.37 -1.13
N ALA A 107 -7.00 5.80 -0.31
CA ALA A 107 -8.11 6.62 -0.75
C ALA A 107 -7.65 8.00 -1.27
N THR A 108 -6.74 8.68 -0.55
CA THR A 108 -6.14 9.95 -0.99
C THR A 108 -5.32 9.78 -2.27
N MET A 109 -4.50 8.73 -2.39
CA MET A 109 -3.74 8.45 -3.62
C MET A 109 -4.65 8.29 -4.83
N PHE A 110 -5.86 7.80 -4.61
CA PHE A 110 -6.88 7.65 -5.65
C PHE A 110 -7.55 8.97 -6.02
N GLU A 111 -7.80 9.87 -5.05
CA GLU A 111 -8.40 11.18 -5.30
C GLU A 111 -7.48 12.11 -6.09
N GLU A 112 -6.18 12.06 -5.83
CA GLU A 112 -5.22 12.91 -6.52
C GLU A 112 -5.06 12.58 -8.02
N ASP A 113 -5.63 11.46 -8.48
CA ASP A 113 -5.52 10.92 -9.86
C ASP A 113 -4.07 10.86 -10.36
N LYS A 114 -3.12 10.78 -9.43
CA LYS A 114 -1.70 10.72 -9.72
C LYS A 114 -1.31 9.25 -9.85
N PRO A 115 -0.84 8.81 -11.03
CA PRO A 115 -0.31 7.47 -11.17
C PRO A 115 0.85 7.29 -10.19
N THR A 116 0.63 6.47 -9.16
CA THR A 116 1.63 6.15 -8.14
C THR A 116 2.19 4.78 -8.44
N SER A 117 3.52 4.66 -8.51
CA SER A 117 4.15 3.37 -8.73
C SER A 117 3.88 2.43 -7.55
N LYS A 118 3.81 1.13 -7.81
CA LYS A 118 3.68 0.10 -6.76
C LYS A 118 4.70 0.27 -5.65
N GLU A 119 5.94 0.54 -6.02
CA GLU A 119 7.05 0.83 -5.12
C GLU A 119 6.74 1.98 -4.17
N LYS A 120 6.28 3.11 -4.71
CA LYS A 120 5.94 4.28 -3.92
C LYS A 120 4.76 4.02 -2.99
N MET A 121 3.74 3.29 -3.46
CA MET A 121 2.62 2.87 -2.62
C MET A 121 3.09 1.99 -1.46
N TYR A 122 3.92 0.98 -1.74
CA TYR A 122 4.48 0.11 -0.72
C TYR A 122 5.28 0.90 0.30
N LYS A 123 6.21 1.75 -0.17
CA LYS A 123 7.05 2.57 0.69
C LYS A 123 6.21 3.43 1.61
N GLN A 124 5.19 4.13 1.09
CA GLN A 124 4.33 5.00 1.89
C GLN A 124 3.53 4.22 2.95
N CYS A 125 2.96 3.08 2.59
CA CYS A 125 2.15 2.28 3.51
C CYS A 125 3.02 1.62 4.61
N ILE A 126 4.22 1.15 4.28
CA ILE A 126 5.14 0.51 5.22
C ILE A 126 5.83 1.55 6.11
N TYR A 127 6.13 2.74 5.58
CA TYR A 127 6.76 3.82 6.34
C TYR A 127 5.99 4.16 7.62
N TRP A 128 4.66 4.14 7.58
CA TRP A 128 3.86 4.40 8.78
C TRP A 128 4.15 3.39 9.89
N ARG A 129 4.20 2.10 9.54
CA ARG A 129 4.50 1.02 10.48
C ARG A 129 5.94 1.11 11.02
N VAL A 130 6.89 1.44 10.15
CA VAL A 130 8.29 1.65 10.54
C VAL A 130 8.43 2.85 11.49
N ARG A 131 7.70 3.93 11.22
CA ARG A 131 7.66 5.12 12.06
C ARG A 131 7.12 4.84 13.45
N GLU A 132 6.06 4.04 13.54
CA GLU A 132 5.50 3.59 14.80
C GLU A 132 6.49 2.71 15.58
N LYS A 133 7.09 1.72 14.92
CA LYS A 133 8.08 0.82 15.55
C LYS A 133 9.30 1.59 16.08
N ALA A 134 9.80 2.57 15.33
CA ALA A 134 10.85 3.45 15.81
C ALA A 134 10.41 4.28 17.04
N HIS A 135 9.14 4.67 17.07
CA HIS A 135 8.56 5.44 18.17
C HIS A 135 8.39 4.64 19.46
N GLU A 136 8.19 3.32 19.37
CA GLU A 136 8.17 2.43 20.54
C GLU A 136 9.48 2.51 21.35
N THR A 137 10.60 2.93 20.72
CA THR A 137 11.92 3.06 21.37
C THR A 137 12.38 4.50 21.57
N TYR A 138 12.07 5.39 20.63
CA TYR A 138 12.55 6.77 20.63
C TYR A 138 11.39 7.76 20.58
N GLU A 139 11.52 8.89 21.27
CA GLU A 139 10.55 9.99 21.13
C GLU A 139 10.44 10.42 19.66
N TYR A 140 9.21 10.76 19.25
CA TYR A 140 8.96 11.29 17.91
C TYR A 140 9.85 12.48 17.62
N GLU A 141 10.39 12.54 16.40
CA GLU A 141 11.23 13.65 15.91
C GLU A 141 12.54 13.84 16.70
N SER A 142 12.93 12.84 17.50
CA SER A 142 14.28 12.79 18.04
C SER A 142 15.28 12.43 16.93
N LEU A 143 16.52 12.91 17.06
CA LEU A 143 17.59 12.60 16.09
C LEU A 143 17.78 11.09 15.86
N ARG A 144 17.52 10.26 16.89
CA ARG A 144 17.61 8.80 16.77
C ARG A 144 16.43 8.22 16.00
N HIS A 145 15.22 8.73 16.25
CA HIS A 145 14.03 8.36 15.49
C HIS A 145 14.22 8.69 14.01
N ASP A 146 14.62 9.92 13.68
CA ASP A 146 14.86 10.35 12.30
C ASP A 146 15.99 9.57 11.61
N ALA A 147 17.04 9.20 12.36
CA ALA A 147 18.12 8.37 11.85
C ALA A 147 17.62 6.97 11.45
N VAL A 148 16.79 6.32 12.28
CA VAL A 148 16.18 5.01 11.97
C VAL A 148 15.37 5.10 10.68
N LEU A 149 14.53 6.13 10.55
CA LEU A 149 13.68 6.32 9.37
C LEU A 149 14.48 6.60 8.11
N THR A 150 15.55 7.37 8.23
CA THR A 150 16.48 7.66 7.13
C THR A 150 17.16 6.38 6.65
N TYR A 151 17.72 5.59 7.58
CA TYR A 151 18.37 4.32 7.23
C TYR A 151 17.41 3.32 6.61
N TRP A 152 16.18 3.21 7.14
CA TRP A 152 15.17 2.37 6.53
C TRP A 152 14.78 2.84 5.13
N SER A 153 14.59 4.15 4.93
CA SER A 153 14.24 4.71 3.61
C SER A 153 15.31 4.37 2.57
N ASP A 154 16.57 4.57 2.92
CA ASP A 154 17.72 4.26 2.06
C ASP A 154 17.82 2.75 1.77
N TRP A 155 17.61 1.91 2.78
CA TRP A 155 17.58 0.46 2.62
C TRP A 155 16.43 0.01 1.72
N PHE A 156 15.23 0.58 1.90
CA PHE A 156 14.06 0.24 1.10
C PHE A 156 14.31 0.55 -0.39
N ASP A 157 14.85 1.73 -0.68
CA ASP A 157 15.11 2.19 -2.06
C ASP A 157 16.16 1.32 -2.77
N ARG A 158 17.09 0.72 -2.02
CA ARG A 158 18.07 -0.25 -2.56
C ARG A 158 17.46 -1.65 -2.72
N THR A 159 16.68 -2.10 -1.74
CA THR A 159 16.22 -3.49 -1.62
C THR A 159 15.01 -3.78 -2.50
N TYR A 160 14.03 -2.88 -2.55
CA TYR A 160 12.78 -3.10 -3.27
C TYR A 160 12.99 -3.41 -4.78
N PRO A 161 13.84 -2.67 -5.52
CA PRO A 161 14.09 -2.95 -6.94
C PRO A 161 14.70 -4.32 -7.22
N ILE A 162 15.39 -4.92 -6.23
CA ILE A 162 16.09 -6.19 -6.35
C ILE A 162 15.15 -7.35 -6.03
N VAL A 163 14.48 -7.30 -4.87
CA VAL A 163 13.77 -8.46 -4.30
C VAL A 163 12.36 -8.62 -4.88
N LYS A 164 11.66 -7.50 -5.16
CA LYS A 164 10.31 -7.48 -5.79
C LYS A 164 9.29 -8.48 -5.19
N VAL A 165 9.30 -8.62 -3.88
CA VAL A 165 8.41 -9.52 -3.12
C VAL A 165 7.02 -8.92 -2.86
N SER A 166 6.14 -9.71 -2.26
CA SER A 166 4.81 -9.27 -1.83
C SER A 166 4.87 -8.16 -0.78
N PHE A 167 3.76 -7.43 -0.61
CA PHE A 167 3.66 -6.36 0.38
C PHE A 167 4.01 -6.86 1.78
N ARG A 168 3.37 -7.95 2.20
CA ARG A 168 3.61 -8.60 3.49
C ARG A 168 5.07 -8.94 3.72
N VAL A 169 5.75 -9.58 2.76
CA VAL A 169 7.16 -9.96 2.91
C VAL A 169 8.04 -8.71 3.03
N MET A 170 7.78 -7.67 2.22
CA MET A 170 8.52 -6.41 2.31
C MET A 170 8.29 -5.69 3.65
N THR A 171 7.08 -5.76 4.22
CA THR A 171 6.80 -5.24 5.56
C THR A 171 7.60 -5.98 6.63
N LEU A 172 7.61 -7.31 6.61
CA LEU A 172 8.37 -8.11 7.58
C LEU A 172 9.86 -7.80 7.51
N MET A 173 10.43 -7.80 6.30
CA MET A 173 11.84 -7.41 6.11
C MET A 173 12.15 -6.00 6.62
N SER A 174 11.21 -5.06 6.42
CA SER A 174 11.33 -3.69 6.93
C SER A 174 11.33 -3.65 8.46
N GLU A 175 10.45 -4.42 9.09
CA GLU A 175 10.37 -4.48 10.55
C GLU A 175 11.59 -5.13 11.18
N ASP A 176 12.14 -6.17 10.55
CA ASP A 176 13.37 -6.83 10.99
C ASP A 176 14.55 -5.86 10.90
N PHE A 177 14.71 -5.22 9.72
CA PHE A 177 15.74 -4.21 9.51
C PHE A 177 15.66 -3.07 10.54
N VAL A 178 14.46 -2.56 10.83
CA VAL A 178 14.28 -1.50 11.84
C VAL A 178 14.71 -1.95 13.23
N SER A 179 14.47 -3.21 13.59
CA SER A 179 14.89 -3.77 14.89
C SER A 179 16.42 -3.80 15.01
N ASP A 180 17.09 -4.20 13.92
CA ASP A 180 18.56 -4.20 13.84
C ASP A 180 19.13 -2.78 13.92
N ILE A 181 18.51 -1.83 13.23
CA ILE A 181 18.92 -0.43 13.25
C ILE A 181 18.72 0.20 14.63
N ILE A 182 17.59 -0.08 15.30
CA ILE A 182 17.37 0.39 16.67
C ILE A 182 18.48 -0.13 17.59
N THR A 183 18.79 -1.43 17.52
CA THR A 183 19.87 -2.04 18.29
C THR A 183 21.23 -1.40 17.98
N TYR A 184 21.50 -1.13 16.69
CA TYR A 184 22.71 -0.46 16.24
C TYR A 184 22.82 0.97 16.80
N VAL A 185 21.76 1.77 16.69
CA VAL A 185 21.74 3.17 17.17
C VAL A 185 21.83 3.23 18.70
N GLN A 186 21.25 2.26 19.41
CA GLN A 186 21.40 2.15 20.87
C GLN A 186 22.86 1.84 21.27
N THR A 187 23.51 0.91 20.56
CA THR A 187 24.85 0.43 20.92
C THR A 187 25.97 1.36 20.46
N ARG A 188 25.82 2.02 19.31
CA ARG A 188 26.88 2.82 18.67
C ARG A 188 26.56 4.31 18.53
N GLY A 189 25.33 4.70 18.83
CA GLY A 189 24.85 6.06 18.54
C GLY A 189 24.52 6.25 17.06
N ILE A 190 24.36 7.51 16.65
CA ILE A 190 24.05 7.88 15.27
C ILE A 190 25.36 7.94 14.48
N VAL A 191 25.68 6.85 13.80
CA VAL A 191 26.85 6.73 12.92
C VAL A 191 26.41 6.10 11.60
N PRO A 192 27.09 6.40 10.47
CA PRO A 192 26.69 5.88 9.16
C PRO A 192 26.50 4.38 9.19
N TYR A 193 25.31 3.93 8.79
CA TYR A 193 25.01 2.50 8.75
C TYR A 193 25.89 1.83 7.69
N PRO A 194 26.61 0.73 8.00
CA PRO A 194 27.55 0.13 7.07
C PRO A 194 26.79 -0.55 5.91
N SER A 195 27.09 -0.16 4.68
CA SER A 195 26.49 -0.71 3.45
C SER A 195 26.68 -2.23 3.27
N ASN A 196 27.55 -2.84 4.07
CA ASN A 196 27.95 -4.25 3.96
C ASN A 196 27.05 -5.17 4.82
N MET A 197 26.10 -4.61 5.57
CA MET A 197 25.10 -5.36 6.35
C MET A 197 23.81 -5.61 5.54
N ASP A 198 23.73 -5.14 4.29
CA ASP A 198 22.51 -5.09 3.47
C ASP A 198 22.21 -6.38 2.67
N GLY A 199 22.83 -7.52 2.99
CA GLY A 199 22.71 -8.75 2.21
C GLY A 199 21.71 -9.77 2.79
N PRO A 200 20.81 -10.37 1.98
CA PRO A 200 20.00 -11.52 2.39
C PRO A 200 20.87 -12.79 2.38
N ASP A 201 21.85 -12.89 3.29
CA ASP A 201 22.63 -14.11 3.47
C ASP A 201 21.85 -15.19 4.27
N SER A 202 20.59 -14.93 4.61
CA SER A 202 19.76 -15.78 5.47
C SER A 202 18.48 -16.33 4.83
N ILE A 203 18.20 -16.08 3.54
CA ILE A 203 17.15 -16.82 2.83
C ILE A 203 17.72 -18.18 2.42
N THR A 204 17.86 -19.07 3.41
CA THR A 204 18.00 -20.49 3.13
C THR A 204 16.68 -20.98 2.55
N SER A 205 16.78 -21.49 1.33
CA SER A 205 15.80 -22.35 0.70
C SER A 205 15.45 -23.51 1.65
N SER A 206 14.26 -23.46 2.23
CA SER A 206 13.54 -24.67 2.60
C SER A 206 12.36 -24.79 1.66
N GLU A 207 12.61 -25.50 0.55
CA GLU A 207 11.59 -26.27 -0.13
C GLU A 207 11.02 -27.29 0.87
N ASP A 208 9.69 -27.30 1.01
CA ASP A 208 8.84 -28.50 1.01
C ASP A 208 7.37 -28.05 0.77
#